data_AF-A0A9D4QHE8-F1
#
_entry.id   AF-A0A9D4QHE8-F1
#
_cell.length_a   1.000
_cell.length_b   1.000
_cell.length_c   1.000
_cell.angle_alpha   90.00
_cell.angle_beta   90.00
_cell.angle_gamma   90.00
#
_symmetry.space_group_name_H-M   'P 1'
#
loop_
_entity.id
_entity.type
_entity.pdbx_description
1 polymer ?
#
loop_
_entity_poly.entity_id
_entity_poly.type
_entity_poly.pdbx_seq_one_letter_code
_entity_poly.pdbx_strand_id
1 'polypeptide(L)'
;MCIHSQPPQPYSFGYDNVDEFGTQSYHKEQGDANNVKTGTYGYRDANGIFRRVSYVADAYGFRATVDTNEPGTAPGSSADAVFNAKPVIVPVAAKSASAPVPAYAAPGAFRPAPWSG
;
A
#
# COMPACT_ATOMS: atom_id res chain seq x y z
N MET A 1 8.99 -13.52 -33.56
CA MET A 1 9.28 -12.38 -32.66
C MET A 1 9.46 -12.94 -31.26
N CYS A 2 10.71 -13.10 -30.78
CA CYS A 2 10.95 -13.62 -29.43
C CYS A 2 11.00 -12.42 -28.46
N ILE A 3 10.07 -12.38 -27.51
CA ILE A 3 10.15 -11.45 -26.38
C ILE A 3 11.36 -11.86 -25.52
N HIS A 4 12.37 -11.01 -25.42
CA HIS A 4 13.46 -11.20 -24.45
C HIS A 4 12.94 -10.78 -23.08
N SER A 5 12.24 -11.67 -22.39
CA SER A 5 11.91 -11.48 -20.97
C SER A 5 13.19 -11.72 -20.18
N GLN A 6 13.86 -10.65 -19.75
CA GLN A 6 15.05 -10.76 -18.91
C GLN A 6 14.64 -11.32 -17.54
N PRO A 7 15.41 -12.27 -16.97
CA PRO A 7 15.11 -12.79 -15.65
C PRO A 7 15.19 -11.67 -14.60
N PRO A 8 14.37 -11.74 -13.52
CA PRO A 8 14.44 -10.79 -12.42
C PRO A 8 15.86 -10.70 -11.87
N GLN A 9 16.37 -9.47 -11.73
CA GLN A 9 17.68 -9.23 -11.12
C GLN A 9 17.48 -8.85 -9.65
N PRO A 10 18.17 -9.52 -8.71
CA PRO A 10 18.12 -9.14 -7.31
C PRO A 10 18.55 -7.68 -7.11
N TYR A 11 17.88 -6.99 -6.21
CA TYR A 11 18.23 -5.62 -5.83
C TYR A 11 17.95 -5.37 -4.36
N SER A 12 18.52 -4.27 -3.86
CA SER A 12 18.14 -3.69 -2.58
C SER A 12 18.27 -2.19 -2.67
N PHE A 13 17.29 -1.47 -2.13
CA PHE A 13 17.39 -0.03 -1.94
C PHE A 13 16.86 0.36 -0.58
N GLY A 14 17.27 1.52 -0.11
CA GLY A 14 16.66 2.15 1.04
C GLY A 14 17.01 3.62 1.15
N TYR A 15 16.13 4.38 1.78
CA TYR A 15 16.36 5.76 2.15
C TYR A 15 15.70 6.07 3.50
N ASP A 16 16.21 7.12 4.12
CA ASP A 16 15.66 7.75 5.32
C ASP A 16 15.77 9.26 5.11
N ASN A 17 14.71 10.00 5.43
CA ASN A 17 14.64 11.45 5.29
C ASN A 17 13.97 12.06 6.51
N VAL A 18 14.42 13.25 6.90
CA VAL A 18 13.78 14.07 7.93
C VAL A 18 13.42 15.42 7.30
N ASP A 19 12.16 15.82 7.39
CA ASP A 19 11.70 17.14 6.91
C ASP A 19 12.01 18.26 7.92
N GLU A 20 11.73 19.51 7.54
CA GLU A 20 11.97 20.69 8.39
C GLU A 20 11.07 20.73 9.64
N PHE A 21 10.03 19.89 9.69
CA PHE A 21 9.08 19.78 10.79
C PHE A 21 9.39 18.61 11.74
N GLY A 22 10.49 17.87 11.49
CA GLY A 22 10.93 16.75 12.32
C GLY A 22 10.23 15.42 12.02
N THR A 23 9.52 15.32 10.91
CA THR A 23 8.93 14.06 10.44
C THR A 23 10.02 13.20 9.81
N GLN A 24 10.25 12.02 10.39
CA GLN A 24 11.13 11.01 9.82
C GLN A 24 10.32 10.12 8.89
N SER A 25 10.82 9.84 7.68
CA SER A 25 10.21 8.92 6.73
C SER A 25 11.27 8.03 6.10
N TYR A 26 10.93 6.76 5.87
CA TYR A 26 11.86 5.80 5.32
C TYR A 26 11.17 4.79 4.43
N HIS A 27 11.97 4.17 3.56
CA HIS A 27 11.58 2.99 2.81
C HIS A 27 12.82 2.14 2.60
N LYS A 28 12.69 0.84 2.80
CA LYS A 28 13.65 -0.17 2.36
C LYS A 28 12.92 -1.31 1.67
N GLU A 29 13.49 -1.79 0.59
CA GLU A 29 12.96 -2.92 -0.18
C GLU A 29 14.12 -3.74 -0.74
N GLN A 30 13.91 -5.04 -0.81
CA GLN A 30 14.77 -5.96 -1.55
C GLN A 30 13.91 -6.81 -2.49
N GLY A 31 14.44 -7.06 -3.68
CA GLY A 31 13.90 -8.02 -4.64
C GLY A 31 14.84 -9.20 -4.81
N ASP A 32 14.29 -10.42 -4.90
CA ASP A 32 15.07 -11.63 -5.16
C ASP A 32 15.01 -12.07 -6.64
N ALA A 33 15.73 -13.15 -6.97
CA ALA A 33 15.76 -13.71 -8.31
C ALA A 33 14.42 -14.35 -8.75
N ASN A 34 13.50 -14.58 -7.82
CA ASN A 34 12.17 -15.14 -8.06
C ASN A 34 11.09 -14.06 -8.25
N ASN A 35 11.50 -12.78 -8.36
CA ASN A 35 10.60 -11.62 -8.39
C ASN A 35 9.84 -11.39 -7.07
N VAL A 36 10.26 -12.02 -5.97
CA VAL A 36 9.69 -11.74 -4.65
C VAL A 36 10.28 -10.44 -4.13
N LYS A 37 9.41 -9.53 -3.68
CA LYS A 37 9.80 -8.25 -3.08
C LYS A 37 9.37 -8.21 -1.63
N THR A 38 10.28 -7.87 -0.74
CA THR A 38 9.95 -7.65 0.68
C THR A 38 10.48 -6.30 1.10
N GLY A 39 9.73 -5.58 1.91
CA GLY A 39 10.18 -4.29 2.36
C GLY A 39 9.41 -3.76 3.55
N THR A 40 9.86 -2.61 4.01
CA THR A 40 9.17 -1.80 4.99
C THR A 40 9.24 -0.34 4.61
N TYR A 41 8.14 0.37 4.72
CA TYR A 41 8.13 1.82 4.65
C TYR A 41 7.33 2.38 5.83
N GLY A 42 7.59 3.64 6.14
CA GLY A 42 6.87 4.27 7.23
C GLY A 42 7.30 5.71 7.47
N TYR A 43 6.62 6.31 8.42
CA TYR A 43 6.98 7.63 8.94
C TYR A 43 6.72 7.69 10.44
N ARG A 44 7.34 8.68 11.08
CA ARG A 44 7.04 9.12 12.44
C ARG A 44 7.17 10.64 12.50
N ASP A 45 6.10 11.32 12.88
CA ASP A 45 6.09 12.77 13.03
C ASP A 45 6.68 13.21 14.39
N ALA A 46 6.85 14.53 14.57
CA ALA A 46 7.35 15.13 15.80
C ALA A 46 6.43 14.88 17.02
N ASN A 47 5.15 14.59 16.81
CA ASN A 47 4.19 14.24 17.86
C ASN A 47 4.24 12.74 18.22
N GLY A 48 5.07 11.96 17.53
CA GLY A 48 5.19 10.52 17.72
C GLY A 48 4.06 9.71 17.07
N ILE A 49 3.25 10.32 16.21
CA ILE A 49 2.31 9.60 15.34
C ILE A 49 3.13 8.88 14.28
N PHE A 50 2.83 7.60 14.06
CA PHE A 50 3.58 6.78 13.13
C PHE A 50 2.69 5.82 12.36
N ARG A 51 3.18 5.45 11.18
CA ARG A 51 2.78 4.25 10.45
C ARG A 51 4.03 3.50 10.05
N ARG A 52 4.05 2.19 10.30
CA ARG A 52 5.01 1.26 9.72
C ARG A 52 4.25 0.19 8.94
N VAL A 53 4.59 0.02 7.67
CA VAL A 53 4.05 -1.04 6.82
C VAL A 53 5.18 -2.01 6.52
N SER A 54 4.98 -3.28 6.84
CA SER A 54 5.84 -4.39 6.41
C SER A 54 5.10 -5.19 5.36
N TYR A 55 5.74 -5.54 4.24
CA TYR A 55 5.05 -6.20 3.13
C TYR A 55 5.89 -7.27 2.42
N VAL A 56 5.16 -8.14 1.74
CA VAL A 56 5.66 -9.11 0.77
C VAL A 56 4.82 -9.02 -0.51
N ALA A 57 5.49 -8.97 -1.66
CA ALA A 57 4.88 -9.15 -2.97
C ALA A 57 5.49 -10.41 -3.60
N ASP A 58 4.67 -11.44 -3.80
CA ASP A 58 5.08 -12.71 -4.40
C ASP A 58 3.93 -13.30 -5.24
N ALA A 59 4.01 -14.60 -5.55
CA ALA A 59 2.98 -15.32 -6.31
C ALA A 59 1.58 -15.30 -5.66
N TYR A 60 1.48 -15.00 -4.35
CA TYR A 60 0.21 -14.86 -3.63
C TYR A 60 -0.32 -13.43 -3.62
N GLY A 61 0.31 -12.51 -4.36
CA GLY A 61 -0.05 -11.10 -4.40
C GLY A 61 0.69 -10.25 -3.37
N PHE A 62 0.21 -9.01 -3.19
CA PHE A 62 0.77 -8.06 -2.23
C PHE A 62 0.06 -8.19 -0.88
N ARG A 63 0.81 -8.50 0.17
CA ARG A 63 0.30 -8.63 1.54
C ARG A 63 1.07 -7.73 2.48
N ALA A 64 0.36 -7.06 3.38
CA ALA A 64 0.93 -6.06 4.27
C ALA A 64 0.47 -6.20 5.72
N THR A 65 1.37 -5.86 6.65
CA THR A 65 1.06 -5.63 8.06
C THR A 65 1.36 -4.18 8.39
N VAL A 66 0.37 -3.48 8.94
CA VAL A 66 0.41 -2.07 9.29
C VAL A 66 0.40 -1.94 10.81
N ASP A 67 1.49 -1.45 11.38
CA ASP A 67 1.55 -1.00 12.78
C ASP A 67 1.37 0.52 12.80
N THR A 68 0.38 1.02 13.54
CA THR A 68 0.07 2.46 13.57
C THR A 68 -0.57 2.89 14.89
N ASN A 69 -0.34 4.15 15.28
CA ASN A 69 -1.08 4.84 16.35
C ASN A 69 -1.89 6.04 15.83
N GLU A 70 -2.15 6.12 14.52
CA GLU A 70 -2.87 7.23 13.91
C GLU A 70 -4.31 7.36 14.41
N PRO A 71 -4.72 8.56 14.84
CA PRO A 71 -6.09 8.81 15.28
C PRO A 71 -7.14 8.43 14.23
N GLY A 72 -8.18 7.73 14.67
CA GLY A 72 -9.28 7.33 13.81
C GLY A 72 -9.01 6.10 12.92
N THR A 73 -7.88 5.41 13.10
CA THR A 73 -7.61 4.10 12.50
C THR A 73 -8.06 2.98 13.42
N ALA A 74 -8.97 2.12 12.96
CA ALA A 74 -9.39 0.94 13.70
C ALA A 74 -8.46 -0.26 13.42
N PRO A 75 -8.23 -1.16 14.39
CA PRO A 75 -7.57 -2.43 14.12
C PRO A 75 -8.50 -3.35 13.31
N GLY A 76 -7.91 -4.27 12.55
CA GLY A 76 -8.68 -5.22 11.74
C GLY A 76 -7.94 -5.61 10.47
N SER A 77 -8.67 -6.21 9.54
CA SER A 77 -8.13 -6.61 8.24
C SER A 77 -8.96 -5.99 7.12
N SER A 78 -8.30 -5.53 6.07
CA SER A 78 -8.92 -5.01 4.84
C SER A 78 -8.15 -5.54 3.64
N ALA A 79 -8.83 -6.32 2.79
CA ALA A 79 -8.16 -7.11 1.75
C ALA A 79 -6.96 -7.89 2.32
N ASP A 80 -5.79 -7.82 1.67
CA ASP A 80 -4.54 -8.46 2.09
C ASP A 80 -3.69 -7.62 3.08
N ALA A 81 -4.31 -6.65 3.76
CA ALA A 81 -3.65 -5.83 4.78
C ALA A 81 -4.23 -6.07 6.19
N VAL A 82 -3.34 -6.33 7.15
CA VAL A 82 -3.65 -6.42 8.59
C VAL A 82 -3.24 -5.14 9.29
N PHE A 83 -4.13 -4.55 10.08
CA PHE A 83 -3.91 -3.32 10.85
C PHE A 83 -3.81 -3.63 12.35
N ASN A 84 -2.60 -3.52 12.88
CA ASN A 84 -2.29 -3.55 14.31
C ASN A 84 -2.40 -2.13 14.90
N ALA A 85 -3.58 -1.51 14.78
CA ALA A 85 -3.77 -0.13 15.15
C ALA A 85 -3.96 0.06 16.67
N LYS A 86 -3.26 1.05 17.24
CA LYS A 86 -3.38 1.52 18.63
C LYS A 86 -3.54 3.05 18.63
N PRO A 87 -4.67 3.58 18.11
CA PRO A 87 -4.85 5.01 17.86
C PRO A 87 -4.73 5.82 19.16
N VAL A 88 -3.98 6.92 19.11
CA VAL A 88 -4.02 7.91 20.18
C VAL A 88 -5.28 8.78 20.04
N ILE A 89 -5.84 9.21 21.17
CA ILE A 89 -6.99 10.12 21.16
C ILE A 89 -6.47 11.54 20.99
N VAL A 90 -6.72 12.13 19.82
CA VAL A 90 -6.65 13.58 19.62
C VAL A 90 -8.09 14.12 19.62
N PRO A 91 -8.34 15.35 20.12
CA PRO A 91 -9.66 15.95 20.02
C PRO A 91 -10.06 16.05 18.55
N VAL A 92 -10.98 15.17 18.12
CA VAL A 92 -11.55 15.16 16.77
C VAL A 92 -12.42 16.40 16.63
N ALA A 93 -12.03 17.33 15.76
CA ALA A 93 -13.02 18.18 15.10
C ALA A 93 -13.95 17.24 14.30
N ALA A 94 -15.24 17.25 14.62
CA ALA A 94 -16.22 16.28 14.12
C ALA A 94 -16.06 15.98 12.63
N LYS A 95 -15.95 14.69 12.27
CA LYS A 95 -15.89 14.24 10.87
C LYS A 95 -17.21 14.59 10.18
N SER A 96 -17.17 15.46 9.18
CA SER A 96 -18.25 15.56 8.18
C SER A 96 -18.42 14.18 7.52
N ALA A 97 -19.65 13.66 7.54
CA ALA A 97 -19.99 12.39 6.92
C ALA A 97 -19.59 12.40 5.43
N SER A 98 -18.83 11.40 4.99
CA SER A 98 -18.55 11.19 3.57
C SER A 98 -19.85 10.83 2.86
N ALA A 99 -20.26 11.66 1.90
CA ALA A 99 -21.41 11.39 1.02
C ALA A 99 -21.20 10.07 0.25
N PRO A 100 -22.28 9.33 -0.07
CA PRO A 100 -22.16 8.07 -0.79
C PRO A 100 -21.55 8.29 -2.17
N VAL A 101 -20.52 7.53 -2.49
CA VAL A 101 -19.93 7.48 -3.84
C VAL A 101 -20.95 6.86 -4.81
N PRO A 102 -21.22 7.47 -5.98
CA PRO A 102 -22.12 6.87 -6.96
C PRO A 102 -21.48 5.60 -7.54
N ALA A 103 -22.24 4.51 -7.59
CA ALA A 103 -21.83 3.28 -8.23
C ALA A 103 -21.56 3.51 -9.72
N TYR A 104 -20.33 3.24 -10.18
CA TYR A 104 -20.03 3.20 -11.61
C TYR A 104 -20.81 2.05 -12.26
N ALA A 105 -21.69 2.37 -13.21
CA ALA A 105 -22.32 1.38 -14.06
C ALA A 105 -21.27 0.70 -14.95
N ALA A 106 -21.26 -0.62 -14.97
CA ALA A 106 -20.37 -1.40 -15.82
C ALA A 106 -20.57 -1.04 -17.30
N PRO A 107 -19.51 -0.85 -18.11
CA PRO A 107 -19.66 -0.67 -19.55
C PRO A 107 -20.23 -1.95 -20.17
N GLY A 108 -21.25 -1.78 -21.02
CA GLY A 108 -21.98 -2.87 -21.67
C GLY A 108 -21.08 -3.78 -22.50
N ALA A 109 -21.42 -5.07 -22.54
CA ALA A 109 -20.69 -6.11 -23.24
C ALA A 109 -20.57 -5.82 -24.76
N PHE A 110 -19.33 -5.77 -25.25
CA PHE A 110 -19.04 -5.72 -26.68
C PHE A 110 -19.40 -7.07 -27.32
N ARG A 111 -20.28 -7.06 -28.33
CA ARG A 111 -20.58 -8.24 -29.15
C ARG A 111 -19.66 -8.21 -30.39
N PRO A 112 -18.81 -9.21 -30.63
CA PRO A 112 -18.05 -9.26 -31.87
C PRO A 112 -18.98 -9.54 -33.07
N ALA A 113 -18.76 -8.84 -34.18
CA ALA A 113 -19.41 -9.11 -35.45
C ALA A 113 -18.80 -10.36 -36.13
N PRO A 114 -19.59 -11.17 -36.86
CA PRO A 114 -19.07 -12.33 -37.57
C PRO A 114 -18.27 -11.93 -38.81
N TRP A 115 -17.13 -12.58 -39.01
CA TRP A 115 -16.30 -12.49 -40.22
C TRP A 115 -17.05 -13.01 -41.45
N SER A 116 -17.00 -12.28 -42.57
CA SER A 116 -17.45 -12.75 -43.88
C SER A 116 -16.24 -13.01 -44.77
N GLY A 117 -16.13 -14.25 -45.25
CA GLY A 117 -15.36 -14.70 -46.43
C GLY A 117 -13.97 -14.12 -46.57
#